data_AF-A0A8H4QF43-F1
#
_entry.id   AF-A0A8H4QF43-F1
#
_cell.length_a   1.000
_cell.length_b   1.000
_cell.length_c   1.000
_cell.angle_alpha   90.00
_cell.angle_beta   90.00
_cell.angle_gamma   90.00
#
_symmetry.space_group_name_H-M   'P 1'
#
loop_
_entity.id
_entity.type
_entity.pdbx_description
1 polymer ?
#
loop_
_entity_poly.entity_id
_entity_poly.type
_entity_poly.pdbx_seq_one_letter_code
_entity_poly.pdbx_strand_id
1 'polypeptide(L)'
;MITDYLVEAPESYSTAKKKALVRDNFCCVISGSYDHDSLMGSEELSAEYCALNPFPQRVFTECAHILPDPSMNAQNPPDSASDKRTQGSMLWVVLQRFGYTTLPNELEGENIHRLENIMTLRHDEHTVFTRFLLWFVATETPNEYTIRTAYPGLTPRPLFVIL
;
A
#
# COMPACT_ATOMS: atom_id res chain seq x y z
N MET A 1 5.61 -10.76 18.27
CA MET A 1 6.47 -9.57 18.29
C MET A 1 6.52 -8.96 16.88
N ILE A 2 5.40 -8.36 16.45
CA ILE A 2 5.27 -7.54 15.22
C ILE A 2 4.97 -6.08 15.62
N THR A 3 4.34 -5.88 16.78
CA THR A 3 3.94 -4.59 17.34
C THR A 3 5.11 -3.63 17.59
N ASP A 4 6.31 -4.12 17.91
CA ASP A 4 7.48 -3.26 18.18
C ASP A 4 8.01 -2.57 16.90
N TYR A 5 7.63 -3.05 15.71
CA TYR A 5 7.99 -2.41 14.44
C TYR A 5 7.04 -1.27 14.03
N LEU A 6 5.90 -1.10 14.70
CA LEU A 6 4.87 -0.08 14.42
C LEU A 6 5.09 1.24 15.18
N VAL A 7 6.10 1.34 16.05
CA VAL A 7 6.18 2.43 17.04
C VAL A 7 6.70 3.74 16.44
N GLU A 8 7.51 3.71 15.38
CA GLU A 8 8.08 4.91 14.76
C GLU A 8 7.97 4.90 13.23
N ALA A 9 7.47 6.02 12.69
CA ALA A 9 7.39 6.24 11.25
C ALA A 9 8.81 6.17 10.64
N PRO A 10 9.01 5.40 9.56
CA PRO A 10 10.30 5.32 8.89
C PRO A 10 10.66 6.68 8.25
N GLU A 11 11.86 7.18 8.55
CA GLU A 11 12.38 8.47 8.06
C GLU A 11 12.66 8.52 6.53
N SER A 12 12.39 7.44 5.80
CA SER A 12 12.55 7.45 4.34
C SER A 12 11.66 6.43 3.66
N TYR A 13 11.26 6.73 2.43
CA TYR A 13 10.56 5.81 1.54
C TYR A 13 11.27 4.45 1.42
N SER A 14 12.61 4.44 1.36
CA SER A 14 13.39 3.20 1.24
C SER A 14 13.30 2.32 2.49
N THR A 15 13.35 2.92 3.68
CA THR A 15 13.20 2.23 4.96
C THR A 15 11.76 1.75 5.12
N ALA A 16 10.80 2.58 4.74
CA ALA A 16 9.38 2.26 4.73
C ALA A 16 9.06 1.04 3.85
N LYS A 17 9.58 1.01 2.61
CA LYS A 17 9.42 -0.13 1.71
C LYS A 17 9.97 -1.42 2.32
N LYS A 18 11.16 -1.39 2.92
CA LYS A 18 11.76 -2.58 3.55
C LYS A 18 10.92 -3.10 4.71
N LYS A 19 10.44 -2.22 5.59
CA LYS A 19 9.57 -2.62 6.70
C LYS A 19 8.21 -3.14 6.21
N ALA A 20 7.62 -2.50 5.20
CA ALA A 20 6.37 -2.95 4.58
C ALA A 20 6.52 -4.34 3.95
N LEU A 21 7.62 -4.61 3.25
CA LEU A 21 7.91 -5.93 2.70
C LEU A 21 7.95 -7.00 3.79
N VAL A 22 8.61 -6.75 4.91
CA VAL A 22 8.63 -7.72 6.03
C VAL A 22 7.23 -7.98 6.57
N ARG A 23 6.44 -6.92 6.79
CA ARG A 23 5.04 -7.04 7.27
C ARG A 23 4.17 -7.83 6.27
N ASP A 24 4.34 -7.56 4.99
CA ASP A 24 3.54 -8.12 3.90
C ASP A 24 4.11 -9.46 3.39
N ASN A 25 4.95 -10.14 4.17
CA ASN A 25 5.59 -11.41 3.83
C ASN A 25 6.30 -11.41 2.46
N PHE A 26 6.98 -10.30 2.16
CA PHE A 26 7.73 -10.04 0.93
C PHE A 26 6.91 -10.18 -0.34
N CYS A 27 5.58 -10.02 -0.25
CA CYS A 27 4.69 -10.19 -1.38
C CYS A 27 3.75 -9.01 -1.54
N CYS A 28 3.22 -8.88 -2.75
CA CYS A 28 2.11 -7.99 -2.98
C CYS A 28 0.89 -8.44 -2.18
N VAL A 29 0.31 -7.52 -1.42
CA VAL A 29 -0.85 -7.81 -0.56
C VAL A 29 -2.11 -8.25 -1.31
N ILE A 30 -2.28 -7.91 -2.59
CA ILE A 30 -3.48 -8.26 -3.36
C ILE A 30 -3.31 -9.60 -4.08
N SER A 31 -2.22 -9.76 -4.84
CA SER A 31 -1.97 -10.95 -5.65
C SER A 31 -1.24 -12.08 -4.92
N GLY A 32 -0.50 -11.76 -3.85
CA GLY A 32 0.49 -12.66 -3.24
C GLY A 32 1.74 -12.87 -4.09
N SER A 33 1.93 -12.10 -5.17
CA SER A 33 3.14 -12.17 -6.00
C SER A 33 4.36 -11.65 -5.22
N TYR A 34 5.41 -12.46 -5.15
CA TYR A 34 6.61 -12.11 -4.37
C TYR A 34 7.42 -10.99 -5.04
N ASP A 35 8.00 -10.14 -4.19
CA ASP A 35 8.90 -9.08 -4.60
C ASP A 35 10.21 -9.66 -5.13
N HIS A 36 10.56 -9.21 -6.34
CA HIS A 36 11.72 -9.68 -7.08
C HIS A 36 13.02 -9.48 -6.30
N ASP A 37 13.24 -8.28 -5.76
CA ASP A 37 14.51 -7.93 -5.12
C ASP A 37 14.67 -8.66 -3.78
N SER A 38 13.57 -8.87 -3.06
CA SER A 38 13.53 -9.66 -1.83
C SER A 38 13.91 -11.12 -2.09
N LEU A 39 13.39 -11.74 -3.15
CA LEU A 39 13.75 -13.11 -3.54
C LEU A 39 15.21 -13.23 -4.00
N MET A 40 15.70 -12.25 -4.76
CA MET A 40 17.09 -12.25 -5.23
C MET A 40 18.10 -12.02 -4.10
N GLY A 41 17.69 -11.32 -3.04
CA GLY A 41 18.52 -11.02 -1.87
C GLY A 41 18.54 -12.11 -0.79
N SER A 42 17.69 -13.13 -0.87
CA SER A 42 17.56 -14.17 0.17
C SER A 42 17.37 -15.56 -0.43
N GLU A 43 18.37 -16.42 -0.24
CA GLU A 43 18.32 -17.82 -0.67
C GLU A 43 17.23 -18.61 0.07
N GLU A 44 17.04 -18.34 1.36
CA GLU A 44 16.00 -18.97 2.19
C GLU A 44 14.60 -18.64 1.65
N LEU A 45 14.33 -17.35 1.43
CA LEU A 45 13.03 -16.89 0.89
C LEU A 45 12.81 -17.45 -0.52
N SER A 46 13.86 -17.50 -1.35
CA SER A 46 13.79 -18.09 -2.69
C SER A 46 13.47 -19.57 -2.66
N ALA A 47 14.06 -20.33 -1.72
CA ALA A 47 13.81 -21.75 -1.56
C ALA A 47 12.36 -22.03 -1.11
N GLU A 48 11.87 -21.29 -0.11
CA GLU A 48 10.49 -21.37 0.37
C GLU A 48 9.51 -21.05 -0.77
N TYR A 49 9.76 -19.97 -1.51
CA TYR A 49 8.91 -19.55 -2.61
C TYR A 49 8.83 -20.60 -3.73
N CYS A 50 9.97 -21.17 -4.13
CA CYS A 50 10.03 -22.21 -5.15
C CYS A 50 9.35 -23.52 -4.72
N ALA A 51 9.35 -23.83 -3.41
CA ALA A 51 8.64 -25.00 -2.88
C ALA A 51 7.11 -24.83 -2.94
N LEU A 52 6.62 -23.60 -2.74
CA LEU A 52 5.18 -23.30 -2.73
C LEU A 52 4.59 -23.05 -4.13
N ASN A 53 5.40 -22.60 -5.10
CA ASN A 53 4.92 -22.17 -6.42
C ASN A 53 5.73 -22.80 -7.56
N PRO A 54 5.19 -23.83 -8.26
CA PRO A 54 5.84 -24.46 -9.41
C PRO A 54 6.09 -23.51 -10.59
N PHE A 55 5.32 -22.42 -10.66
CA PHE A 55 5.43 -21.38 -11.70
C PHE A 55 5.61 -20.01 -11.03
N PRO A 56 6.84 -19.69 -10.60
CA PRO A 56 7.09 -18.47 -9.82
C PRO A 56 6.90 -17.21 -10.67
N GLN A 57 5.89 -16.39 -10.36
CA GLN A 57 5.84 -15.00 -10.82
C GLN A 57 6.62 -14.11 -9.85
N ARG A 58 7.72 -13.54 -10.32
CA ARG A 58 8.47 -12.51 -9.61
C ARG A 58 8.04 -11.16 -10.17
N VAL A 59 7.71 -10.22 -9.29
CA VAL A 59 7.26 -8.89 -9.70
C VAL A 59 8.05 -7.82 -8.97
N PHE A 60 8.25 -6.67 -9.61
CA PHE A 60 8.72 -5.49 -8.89
C PHE A 60 7.55 -4.91 -8.12
N THR A 61 7.71 -4.79 -6.80
CA THR A 61 6.71 -4.17 -5.94
C THR A 61 7.05 -2.72 -5.62
N GLU A 62 6.02 -1.97 -5.27
CA GLU A 62 6.04 -0.57 -4.89
C GLU A 62 5.47 -0.44 -3.48
N CYS A 63 5.95 0.58 -2.77
CA CYS A 63 5.42 0.96 -1.47
C CYS A 63 4.32 1.99 -1.72
N ALA A 64 3.07 1.53 -1.70
CA ALA A 64 1.90 2.34 -2.01
C ALA A 64 1.35 2.98 -0.75
N HIS A 65 1.16 4.30 -0.77
CA HIS A 65 0.46 5.01 0.30
C HIS A 65 -1.05 4.76 0.22
N ILE A 66 -1.69 4.47 1.36
CA ILE A 66 -3.15 4.31 1.45
C ILE A 66 -3.83 5.67 1.32
N LEU A 67 -3.35 6.64 2.11
CA LEU A 67 -3.72 8.04 2.03
C LEU A 67 -2.54 8.84 1.48
N PRO A 68 -2.77 9.68 0.44
CA PRO A 68 -1.73 10.47 -0.20
C PRO A 68 -1.25 11.60 0.71
N ASP A 69 -0.03 12.07 0.49
CA ASP A 69 0.57 13.18 1.24
C ASP A 69 -0.34 14.44 1.23
N PRO A 70 -0.79 14.93 2.41
CA PRO A 70 -1.61 16.13 2.51
C PRO A 70 -0.91 17.41 2.01
N SER A 71 0.42 17.45 2.07
CA SER A 71 1.25 18.61 1.76
C SER A 71 1.53 18.83 0.26
N MET A 72 1.31 17.81 -0.58
CA MET A 72 1.41 17.91 -2.04
C MET A 72 0.45 18.94 -2.67
N ASN A 73 -0.43 19.53 -1.87
CA ASN A 73 -1.40 20.56 -2.24
C ASN A 73 -0.86 22.00 -2.18
N ALA A 74 0.30 22.28 -1.54
CA ALA A 74 0.64 23.65 -1.11
C ALA A 74 1.69 24.41 -1.94
N GLN A 75 2.43 23.79 -2.87
CA GLN A 75 3.74 24.34 -3.28
C GLN A 75 4.00 24.66 -4.77
N ASN A 76 3.05 24.63 -5.72
CA ASN A 76 3.36 25.06 -7.10
C ASN A 76 2.19 25.74 -7.85
N PRO A 77 2.49 26.72 -8.75
CA PRO A 77 1.50 27.42 -9.56
C PRO A 77 0.77 26.49 -10.56
N PRO A 78 -0.43 26.87 -11.02
CA PRO A 78 -1.46 25.98 -11.57
C PRO A 78 -1.23 25.44 -12.99
N ASP A 79 -0.03 25.55 -13.55
CA ASP A 79 0.17 25.34 -14.99
C ASP A 79 0.37 23.87 -15.42
N SER A 80 0.22 22.91 -14.50
CA SER A 80 0.01 21.50 -14.87
C SER A 80 -0.73 20.75 -13.76
N ALA A 81 -2.05 20.90 -13.76
CA ALA A 81 -2.94 20.02 -13.01
C ALA A 81 -2.81 18.59 -13.56
N SER A 82 -1.83 17.83 -13.04
CA SER A 82 -1.81 16.38 -13.24
C SER A 82 -2.95 15.77 -12.42
N ASP A 83 -3.78 14.95 -13.06
CA ASP A 83 -5.00 14.35 -12.48
C ASP A 83 -4.80 13.76 -11.06
N LYS A 84 -3.60 13.23 -10.78
CA LYS A 84 -3.23 12.65 -9.48
C LYS A 84 -3.23 13.65 -8.33
N ARG A 85 -2.86 14.92 -8.56
CA ARG A 85 -2.80 15.96 -7.52
C ARG A 85 -4.18 16.43 -7.11
N THR A 86 -5.06 16.64 -8.09
CA THR A 86 -6.45 17.05 -7.85
C THR A 86 -7.23 15.96 -7.12
N GLN A 87 -6.94 14.68 -7.40
CA GLN A 87 -7.55 13.54 -6.70
C GLN A 87 -7.13 13.48 -5.21
N GLY A 88 -5.84 13.65 -4.90
CA GLY A 88 -5.36 13.66 -3.51
C GLY A 88 -5.95 14.80 -2.69
N SER A 89 -6.04 16.00 -3.27
CA SER A 89 -6.68 17.17 -2.63
C SER A 89 -8.16 16.91 -2.32
N MET A 90 -8.90 16.37 -3.30
CA MET A 90 -10.32 16.09 -3.14
C MET A 90 -10.60 15.01 -2.10
N LEU A 91 -9.74 13.98 -2.02
CA LEU A 91 -9.86 12.92 -1.01
C LEU A 91 -9.83 13.51 0.41
N TRP A 92 -8.89 14.41 0.70
CA TRP A 92 -8.79 15.02 2.03
C TRP A 92 -10.02 15.83 2.40
N VAL A 93 -10.58 16.59 1.45
CA VAL A 93 -11.85 17.32 1.65
C VAL A 93 -12.99 16.34 1.94
N VAL A 94 -13.07 15.24 1.19
CA VAL A 94 -14.09 14.20 1.39
C VAL A 94 -13.95 13.57 2.78
N LEU A 95 -12.75 13.18 3.18
CA LEU A 95 -12.48 12.59 4.50
C LEU A 95 -12.88 13.53 5.64
N GLN A 96 -12.58 14.83 5.53
CA GLN A 96 -13.03 15.82 6.51
C GLN A 96 -14.56 15.91 6.60
N ARG A 97 -15.27 15.81 5.48
CA ARG A 97 -16.75 15.78 5.45
C ARG A 97 -17.33 14.54 6.13
N PHE A 98 -16.59 13.43 6.13
CA PHE A 98 -16.93 12.21 6.87
C PHE A 98 -16.48 12.23 8.34
N GLY A 99 -15.91 13.34 8.82
CA GLY A 99 -15.51 13.51 10.23
C GLY A 99 -14.05 13.19 10.54
N TYR A 100 -13.25 12.84 9.53
CA TYR A 100 -11.81 12.56 9.70
C TYR A 100 -10.99 13.86 9.63
N THR A 101 -11.15 14.74 10.62
CA THR A 101 -10.54 16.07 10.62
C THR A 101 -9.09 16.10 11.08
N THR A 102 -8.62 15.08 11.81
CA THR A 102 -7.26 15.01 12.37
C THR A 102 -6.27 14.28 11.48
N LEU A 103 -6.74 13.37 10.61
CA LEU A 103 -5.89 12.54 9.74
C LEU A 103 -4.87 13.32 8.90
N PRO A 104 -5.17 14.50 8.32
CA PRO A 104 -4.16 15.27 7.59
C PRO A 104 -2.94 15.62 8.45
N ASN A 105 -3.17 16.01 9.71
CA ASN A 105 -2.10 16.37 10.64
C ASN A 105 -1.36 15.12 11.14
N GLU A 106 -2.07 14.01 11.31
CA GLU A 106 -1.48 12.73 11.73
C GLU A 106 -0.54 12.13 10.67
N LEU A 107 -0.72 12.50 9.39
CA LEU A 107 0.05 11.97 8.26
C LEU A 107 0.99 13.01 7.63
N GLU A 108 1.25 14.12 8.30
CA GLU A 108 2.16 15.16 7.83
C GLU A 108 3.64 14.74 8.01
N GLY A 109 4.50 15.19 7.09
CA GLY A 109 5.94 14.95 7.13
C GLY A 109 6.28 13.45 7.11
N GLU A 110 7.20 13.03 7.97
CA GLU A 110 7.67 11.63 8.03
C GLU A 110 6.55 10.64 8.41
N ASN A 111 5.49 11.10 9.08
CA ASN A 111 4.37 10.23 9.46
C ASN A 111 3.61 9.68 8.25
N ILE A 112 3.76 10.28 7.07
CA ILE A 112 3.18 9.72 5.84
C ILE A 112 3.69 8.31 5.53
N HIS A 113 4.90 7.99 5.99
CA HIS A 113 5.58 6.72 5.77
C HIS A 113 5.28 5.66 6.84
N ARG A 114 4.47 5.99 7.86
CA ARG A 114 4.09 5.03 8.90
C ARG A 114 3.54 3.75 8.28
N LEU A 115 3.83 2.61 8.92
CA LEU A 115 3.50 1.31 8.34
C LEU A 115 2.00 1.18 8.05
N GLU A 116 1.15 1.77 8.88
CA GLU A 116 -0.31 1.72 8.74
C GLU A 116 -0.84 2.51 7.54
N ASN A 117 -0.03 3.39 6.96
CA ASN A 117 -0.38 4.16 5.76
C ASN A 117 0.32 3.65 4.50
N ILE A 118 1.04 2.53 4.56
CA ILE A 118 1.71 1.96 3.40
C ILE A 118 1.38 0.48 3.20
N MET A 119 1.42 0.03 1.95
CA MET A 119 1.26 -1.37 1.57
C MET A 119 2.13 -1.75 0.38
N THR A 120 2.54 -3.01 0.33
CA THR A 120 3.34 -3.55 -0.77
C THR A 120 2.43 -3.96 -1.92
N LEU A 121 2.52 -3.27 -3.06
CA LEU A 121 1.72 -3.55 -4.24
C LEU A 121 2.59 -3.81 -5.48
N ARG A 122 2.21 -4.75 -6.34
CA ARG A 122 2.78 -4.78 -7.71
C ARG A 122 2.26 -3.59 -8.51
N HIS A 123 3.04 -3.15 -9.50
CA HIS A 123 2.85 -1.87 -10.18
C HIS A 123 1.45 -1.63 -10.79
N ASP A 124 0.88 -2.64 -11.45
CA ASP A 124 -0.48 -2.60 -12.00
C ASP A 124 -1.55 -2.54 -10.90
N GLU A 125 -1.38 -3.30 -9.82
CA GLU A 125 -2.28 -3.28 -8.66
C GLU A 125 -2.22 -1.94 -7.92
N HIS A 126 -1.03 -1.35 -7.78
CA HIS A 126 -0.86 0.01 -7.28
C HIS A 126 -1.56 1.04 -8.17
N THR A 127 -1.46 0.88 -9.49
CA THR A 127 -2.12 1.78 -10.44
C THR A 127 -3.64 1.75 -10.31
N VAL A 128 -4.26 0.58 -10.18
CA VAL A 128 -5.72 0.48 -10.01
C VAL A 128 -6.17 0.92 -8.62
N PHE A 129 -5.36 0.68 -7.58
CA PHE A 129 -5.62 1.13 -6.21
C PHE A 129 -5.64 2.66 -6.11
N THR A 130 -4.58 3.33 -6.58
CA THR A 130 -4.46 4.80 -6.54
C THR A 130 -5.50 5.51 -7.41
N ARG A 131 -6.11 4.81 -8.37
CA ARG A 131 -7.22 5.31 -9.20
C ARG A 131 -8.60 4.99 -8.63
N PHE A 132 -8.68 4.44 -7.41
CA PHE A 132 -9.92 4.01 -6.77
C PHE A 132 -10.74 2.99 -7.59
N LEU A 133 -10.07 2.20 -8.42
CA LEU A 133 -10.69 1.11 -9.18
C LEU A 133 -10.68 -0.22 -8.41
N LEU A 134 -9.98 -0.24 -7.27
CA LEU A 134 -9.90 -1.33 -6.32
C LEU A 134 -9.91 -0.74 -4.90
N TRP A 135 -10.63 -1.39 -3.98
CA TRP A 135 -10.65 -1.00 -2.56
C TRP A 135 -10.82 -2.22 -1.65
N PHE A 136 -10.44 -2.04 -0.38
CA PHE A 136 -10.54 -3.04 0.66
C PHE A 136 -11.79 -2.78 1.51
N VAL A 137 -12.51 -3.85 1.85
CA VAL A 137 -13.68 -3.81 2.75
C VAL A 137 -13.37 -4.68 3.95
N ALA A 138 -13.33 -4.09 5.14
CA ALA A 138 -13.10 -4.83 6.38
C ALA A 138 -14.16 -5.93 6.57
N THR A 139 -13.75 -7.08 7.10
CA THR A 139 -14.66 -8.15 7.53
C THR A 139 -14.88 -8.09 9.04
N GLU A 140 -15.56 -9.09 9.60
CA GLU A 140 -15.73 -9.23 11.07
C GLU A 140 -14.42 -9.61 11.76
N THR A 141 -13.45 -10.17 11.02
CA THR A 141 -12.15 -10.56 11.55
C THR A 141 -11.19 -9.37 11.48
N PRO A 142 -10.53 -9.00 12.59
CA PRO A 142 -9.51 -7.96 12.58
C PRO A 142 -8.42 -8.21 11.53
N ASN A 143 -8.06 -7.15 10.83
CA ASN A 143 -7.11 -7.13 9.72
C ASN A 143 -7.44 -8.02 8.53
N GLU A 144 -8.66 -8.53 8.44
CA GLU A 144 -9.14 -9.27 7.27
C GLU A 144 -9.98 -8.36 6.39
N TYR A 145 -9.73 -8.43 5.08
CA TYR A 145 -10.36 -7.57 4.09
C TYR A 145 -10.83 -8.37 2.88
N THR A 146 -12.05 -8.08 2.45
CA THR A 146 -12.54 -8.47 1.12
C THR A 146 -12.13 -7.40 0.12
N ILE A 147 -11.51 -7.83 -0.98
CA ILE A 147 -11.12 -6.92 -2.06
C ILE A 147 -12.30 -6.73 -3.01
N ARG A 148 -12.59 -5.48 -3.34
CA ARG A 148 -13.63 -5.06 -4.29
C ARG A 148 -13.00 -4.29 -5.43
N THR A 149 -13.64 -4.35 -6.58
CA THR A 149 -13.17 -3.68 -7.79
C THR A 149 -14.33 -2.96 -8.46
N ALA A 150 -14.03 -1.87 -9.16
CA ALA A 150 -15.03 -1.13 -9.94
C ALA A 150 -15.43 -1.90 -11.22
N TYR A 151 -14.63 -2.88 -11.63
CA TYR A 151 -14.83 -3.68 -12.85
C TYR A 151 -14.76 -5.19 -12.56
N PRO A 152 -15.75 -5.98 -13.01
CA PRO A 152 -15.80 -7.43 -12.79
C PRO A 152 -14.60 -8.23 -13.34
N GLY A 153 -13.80 -7.65 -14.26
CA GLY A 153 -12.67 -8.32 -14.91
C GLY A 153 -11.39 -8.40 -14.07
N LEU A 154 -11.31 -7.69 -12.94
CA LEU A 154 -10.24 -7.85 -11.94
C LEU A 154 -10.76 -8.83 -10.88
N THR A 155 -10.24 -10.06 -10.86
CA THR A 155 -10.56 -11.06 -9.83
C THR A 155 -9.45 -11.07 -8.77
N PRO A 156 -9.55 -10.24 -7.71
CA PRO A 156 -8.63 -10.35 -6.59
C PRO A 156 -8.87 -11.65 -5.82
N ARG A 157 -7.88 -12.10 -5.04
CA ARG A 157 -8.09 -13.20 -4.09
C ARG A 157 -9.23 -12.82 -3.11
N PRO A 158 -10.11 -13.78 -2.74
CA PRO A 158 -11.34 -13.46 -2.01
C PRO A 158 -11.11 -12.96 -0.57
N LEU A 159 -9.96 -13.25 0.03
CA LEU A 159 -9.61 -12.86 1.39
C LEU A 159 -8.15 -12.41 1.45
N PHE A 160 -7.92 -11.30 2.17
CA PHE A 160 -6.60 -10.79 2.48
C PHE A 160 -6.50 -10.49 3.98
N VAL A 161 -5.37 -10.83 4.60
CA VAL A 161 -5.08 -10.56 6.02
C VAL A 161 -3.82 -9.69 6.11
N ILE A 162 -3.92 -8.49 6.68
CA ILE A 162 -2.77 -7.66 7.04
C ILE A 162 -2.29 -8.11 8.43
N LEU A 163 -0.99 -8.35 8.63
CA LEU A 163 -0.44 -8.66 9.96
C LEU A 163 -0.01 -7.40 10.70
#